data_AF-A0A240EMC0-F1
#
_entry.id   AF-A0A240EMC0-F1
#
_cell.length_a   1.000
_cell.length_b   1.000
_cell.length_c   1.000
_cell.angle_alpha   90.00
_cell.angle_beta   90.00
_cell.angle_gamma   90.00
#
_symmetry.space_group_name_H-M   'P 1'
#
loop_
_entity.id
_entity.type
_entity.pdbx_description
1 polymer ?
#
loop_
_entity_poly.entity_id
_entity_poly.type
_entity_poly.pdbx_seq_one_letter_code
_entity_poly.pdbx_strand_id
1 'polypeptide(L)' 'MSSESGLDNAPEAIKLAVDLIFLLESNEIDPNVALEALEIVKSDLLKKVETS' A
#
# COMPACT_ATOMS: atom_id res chain seq x y z
N MET A 1 13.30 -18.67 -19.46
CA MET A 1 13.23 -19.03 -18.03
C MET A 1 12.30 -18.03 -17.39
N SER A 2 11.07 -18.46 -17.12
CA SER A 2 10.01 -17.61 -16.58
C SER A 2 10.32 -17.29 -15.12
N SER A 3 10.85 -16.11 -14.86
CA SER A 3 10.72 -15.50 -13.55
C SER A 3 9.30 -14.94 -13.46
N GLU A 4 8.32 -15.82 -13.24
CA GLU A 4 7.05 -15.43 -12.66
C GLU A 4 7.40 -14.89 -11.26
N SER A 5 7.57 -13.58 -11.19
CA SER A 5 7.80 -12.84 -9.97
C SER A 5 6.75 -13.26 -8.95
N GLY A 6 7.18 -13.74 -7.78
CA GLY A 6 6.31 -14.23 -6.70
C GLY A 6 5.22 -13.26 -6.23
N LEU A 7 5.21 -12.02 -6.75
CA LEU A 7 4.12 -11.07 -6.62
C LEU A 7 2.81 -11.57 -7.23
N ASP A 8 2.81 -12.29 -8.36
CA ASP A 8 1.56 -12.69 -9.04
C ASP A 8 0.70 -13.65 -8.20
N ASN A 9 1.34 -14.42 -7.33
CA ASN A 9 0.69 -15.32 -6.36
C ASN A 9 0.60 -14.74 -4.95
N ALA A 10 1.06 -13.50 -4.73
CA ALA A 10 1.02 -12.87 -3.41
C ALA A 10 -0.42 -12.50 -3.03
N PRO A 11 -0.74 -12.47 -1.72
CA PRO A 11 -2.00 -11.93 -1.22
C PRO A 11 -2.27 -10.53 -1.76
N GLU A 12 -3.54 -10.20 -1.99
CA GLU A 12 -3.96 -8.90 -2.55
C GLU A 12 -3.40 -7.71 -1.76
N ALA A 13 -3.40 -7.81 -0.43
CA ALA A 13 -2.82 -6.79 0.45
C ALA A 13 -1.32 -6.56 0.22
N ILE A 14 -0.56 -7.61 -0.12
CA ILE A 14 0.88 -7.48 -0.41
C ILE A 14 1.09 -6.81 -1.76
N LYS A 15 0.33 -7.20 -2.79
CA LYS A 15 0.38 -6.55 -4.12
C LYS A 15 0.09 -5.05 -4.00
N LEU A 16 -1.00 -4.71 -3.32
CA LEU A 16 -1.39 -3.31 -3.10
C LEU A 16 -0.34 -2.53 -2.31
N ALA A 17 0.27 -3.13 -1.29
CA ALA A 17 1.34 -2.47 -0.55
C ALA A 17 2.56 -2.16 -1.44
N VAL A 18 2.93 -3.06 -2.35
CA VAL A 18 4.03 -2.84 -3.30
C VAL A 18 3.68 -1.70 -4.27
N ASP A 19 2.46 -1.69 -4.81
CA ASP A 19 2.00 -0.63 -5.71
C ASP A 19 2.01 0.74 -5.02
N LEU A 20 1.57 0.79 -3.75
CA LEU A 20 1.57 2.02 -2.96
C LEU A 20 2.99 2.51 -2.68
N ILE A 21 3.92 1.62 -2.33
CA ILE A 21 5.33 1.99 -2.12
C ILE A 21 5.92 2.56 -3.42
N PHE A 22 5.71 1.88 -4.54
CA PHE A 22 6.18 2.34 -5.84
C PHE A 22 5.64 3.74 -6.19
N LEU A 23 4.36 3.99 -5.92
CA LEU A 23 3.74 5.29 -6.15
C LEU A 23 4.37 6.38 -5.28
N LEU A 24 4.60 6.12 -3.99
CA LEU A 24 5.19 7.08 -3.06
C LEU A 24 6.63 7.41 -3.44
N GLU A 25 7.43 6.40 -3.79
CA GLU A 25 8.81 6.57 -4.24
C GLU A 25 8.88 7.34 -5.57
N SER A 26 8.01 7.00 -6.54
CA SER A 26 7.97 7.66 -7.85
C SER A 26 7.59 9.14 -7.78
N ASN A 27 6.92 9.55 -6.70
CA ASN A 27 6.57 10.95 -6.44
C ASN A 27 7.53 11.62 -5.44
N GLU A 28 8.65 10.97 -5.11
CA GLU A 28 9.68 11.48 -4.18
C GLU A 28 9.11 11.94 -2.82
N ILE A 29 8.09 11.23 -2.33
CA ILE A 29 7.43 11.56 -1.07
C ILE A 29 8.36 11.17 0.10
N ASP A 30 8.55 12.11 1.04
CA ASP A 30 9.32 11.83 2.25
C ASP A 30 8.69 10.66 3.03
N PRO A 31 9.47 9.65 3.45
CA PRO A 31 8.92 8.48 4.15
C PRO A 31 8.14 8.82 5.42
N ASN A 32 8.51 9.87 6.16
CA ASN A 32 7.76 10.26 7.36
C ASN A 32 6.40 10.85 6.99
N VAL A 33 6.36 11.70 5.95
CA VAL A 33 5.11 12.25 5.41
C VAL A 33 4.22 11.13 4.86
N ALA A 34 4.80 10.14 4.17
CA ALA A 34 4.07 8.97 3.68
C ALA A 34 3.46 8.15 4.83
N LEU A 35 4.22 7.91 5.91
CA LEU A 35 3.73 7.20 7.09
C LEU A 35 2.58 7.94 7.77
N GLU A 36 2.69 9.27 7.94
CA GLU A 36 1.61 10.10 8.50
C GLU A 36 0.34 10.02 7.63
N ALA A 37 0.48 10.11 6.30
CA ALA A 37 -0.63 9.98 5.36
C ALA A 37 -1.28 8.59 5.42
N LEU A 38 -0.47 7.52 5.51
CA LEU A 38 -0.96 6.15 5.60
C LEU A 38 -1.74 5.89 6.90
N GLU A 39 -1.37 6.49 8.02
CA GLU A 39 -2.17 6.41 9.27
C GLU A 39 -3.52 7.10 9.14
N ILE A 40 -3.60 8.22 8.40
CA ILE A 40 -4.88 8.89 8.09
C ILE A 40 -5.75 7.97 7.23
N VAL A 41 -5.20 7.41 6.15
CA VAL A 41 -5.90 6.49 5.24
C VAL A 41 -6.41 5.27 6.00
N LYS A 42 -5.56 4.63 6.80
CA LYS A 42 -5.93 3.49 7.65
C LYS A 42 -7.07 3.84 8.59
N SER A 43 -7.03 5.00 9.23
CA SER A 43 -8.10 5.46 10.13
C SER A 43 -9.43 5.66 9.40
N ASP A 44 -9.41 6.17 8.16
CA ASP A 44 -10.62 6.32 7.33
C ASP A 44 -11.19 4.95 6.90
N LEU A 45 -10.33 4.02 6.49
CA LEU A 45 -10.73 2.65 6.14
C LEU A 45 -11.33 1.90 7.33
N LEU A 46 -10.73 2.00 8.52
CA LEU A 46 -11.27 1.40 9.74
C LEU A 46 -12.69 1.90 10.04
N LYS A 47 -12.93 3.21 9.94
CA LYS A 47 -14.27 3.78 10.12
C LYS A 47 -15.29 3.21 9.13
N LYS A 48 -14.90 2.99 7.87
CA LYS A 48 -15.79 2.40 6.85
C LYS A 48 -16.13 0.95 7.17
N VAL A 49 -15.17 0.18 7.68
CA VAL A 49 -15.37 -1.21 8.09
C VAL A 49 -16.22 -1.30 9.36
N GLU A 50 -16.03 -0.40 10.33
CA GLU A 50 -16.84 -0.35 11.56
C GLU A 50 -18.28 0.12 11.35
N THR A 51 -18.53 0.89 10.28
CA THR A 51 -19.87 1.39 9.93
C THR A 51 -20.63 0.41 9.01
N SER A 52 -20.05 -0.75 8.68
CA SER A 52 -20.64 -1.77 7.79
C SER A 52 -21.17 -2.98 8.55
#